data_AF-A0A2G6LTH1-F1
#
_entry.id   AF-A0A2G6LTH1-F1
#
_cell.length_a   1.000
_cell.length_b   1.000
_cell.length_c   1.000
_cell.angle_alpha   90.00
_cell.angle_beta   90.00
_cell.angle_gamma   90.00
#
_symmetry.space_group_name_H-M   'P 1'
#
loop_
_entity.id
_entity.type
_entity.pdbx_description
1 polymer ?
#
loop_
_entity_poly.entity_id
_entity_poly.type
_entity_poly.pdbx_seq_one_letter_code
_entity_poly.pdbx_strand_id
1 'polypeptide(L)'
;FTDRLKSAGVRISMDGKGRAFDNIMVERLWRTVKYEEVYLNEYSDYFDALTNIERYINFYNNERIHSSLDKQTPAERYHGYRRDQRESA
;
A
#
# COMPACT_ATOMS: atom_id res chain seq x y z
N PHE A 1 3.25 25.07 2.71
CA PHE A 1 3.47 23.59 2.80
C PHE A 1 2.34 22.81 2.12
N THR A 2 1.08 23.19 2.28
CA THR A 2 -0.05 22.50 1.64
C THR A 2 -0.35 22.94 0.20
N ASP A 3 0.40 23.91 -0.32
CA ASP A 3 0.09 24.61 -1.57
C ASP A 3 0.12 23.69 -2.78
N ARG A 4 1.06 22.74 -2.84
CA ARG A 4 1.13 21.71 -3.90
C ARG A 4 -0.08 20.78 -3.92
N LEU A 5 -0.63 20.45 -2.74
CA LEU A 5 -1.82 19.60 -2.63
C LEU A 5 -3.07 20.38 -3.03
N LYS A 6 -3.17 21.64 -2.60
CA LYS A 6 -4.27 22.54 -2.98
C LYS A 6 -4.29 22.80 -4.49
N SER A 7 -3.13 23.04 -5.11
CA SER A 7 -3.03 23.25 -6.56
C SER A 7 -3.42 22.01 -7.36
N ALA A 8 -3.24 20.81 -6.79
CA ALA A 8 -3.67 19.56 -7.38
C ALA A 8 -5.13 19.20 -7.07
N GLY A 9 -5.90 20.07 -6.39
CA GLY A 9 -7.28 19.80 -6.00
C GLY A 9 -7.44 18.72 -4.94
N VAL A 10 -6.36 18.34 -4.24
CA VAL A 10 -6.39 17.30 -3.21
C VAL A 10 -7.10 17.84 -1.97
N ARG A 11 -8.17 17.16 -1.55
CA ARG A 11 -8.83 17.44 -0.27
C ARG A 11 -7.94 16.98 0.88
N ILE A 12 -7.26 17.93 1.51
CA ILE A 12 -6.40 17.64 2.66
C ILE A 12 -7.29 17.41 3.88
N SER A 13 -7.34 16.18 4.36
CA SER A 13 -7.86 15.88 5.69
C SER A 13 -6.69 15.92 6.67
N MET A 14 -6.64 16.97 7.50
CA MET A 14 -5.79 16.94 8.69
C MET A 14 -6.67 16.49 9.85
N ASP A 15 -6.23 15.44 10.54
CA ASP A 15 -7.01 14.93 11.66
C ASP A 15 -7.12 15.97 12.78
N GLY A 16 -8.30 16.10 13.37
CA GLY A 16 -8.49 16.77 14.65
C GLY A 16 -8.39 15.73 15.75
N LYS A 17 -8.03 16.11 16.98
CA LYS A 17 -7.89 15.16 18.10
C LYS A 17 -9.11 14.22 18.20
N GLY A 18 -8.98 12.94 17.81
CA GLY A 18 -10.03 11.92 17.98
C GLY A 18 -10.52 11.15 16.74
N ARG A 19 -9.96 11.30 15.51
CA ARG A 19 -10.37 10.47 14.35
C ARG A 19 -9.29 9.47 13.91
N ALA A 20 -8.80 8.69 14.89
CA ALA A 20 -7.86 7.59 14.66
C ALA A 20 -8.33 6.54 13.62
N PHE A 21 -9.63 6.48 13.32
CA PHE A 21 -10.19 5.57 12.32
C PHE A 21 -9.74 5.88 10.89
N ASP A 22 -9.45 7.14 10.56
CA ASP A 22 -9.01 7.51 9.20
C ASP A 22 -7.62 6.94 8.88
N ASN A 23 -6.78 6.70 9.91
CA ASN A 23 -5.41 6.21 9.75
C ASN A 23 -5.26 4.70 9.97
N ILE A 24 -6.30 4.01 10.47
CA ILE A 24 -6.20 2.61 10.92
C ILE A 24 -5.70 1.65 9.83
N MET A 25 -6.06 1.90 8.58
CA MET A 25 -5.65 1.08 7.44
C MET A 25 -4.15 1.24 7.15
N VAL A 26 -3.67 2.49 7.18
CA VAL A 26 -2.26 2.82 6.96
C VAL A 26 -1.41 2.30 8.12
N GLU A 27 -1.88 2.42 9.36
CA GLU A 27 -1.20 1.86 10.53
C GLU A 27 -1.09 0.33 10.46
N ARG A 28 -2.16 -0.35 10.05
CA ARG A 28 -2.15 -1.80 9.87
C ARG A 28 -1.17 -2.22 8.78
N LEU A 29 -1.14 -1.53 7.64
CA LEU A 29 -0.17 -1.77 6.59
C LEU A 29 1.26 -1.64 7.11
N TRP A 30 1.59 -0.53 7.76
CA TRP A 30 2.94 -0.30 8.28
C TRP A 30 3.35 -1.27 9.38
N ARG A 31 2.40 -1.71 10.22
CA ARG A 31 2.68 -2.79 11.17
C ARG A 31 3.10 -4.06 10.43
N THR A 32 2.35 -4.46 9.41
CA THR A 32 2.67 -5.65 8.61
C THR A 32 4.04 -5.54 7.94
N VAL A 33 4.33 -4.43 7.26
CA VAL A 33 5.65 -4.18 6.64
C VAL A 33 6.77 -4.27 7.68
N LYS A 34 6.60 -3.65 8.85
CA LYS A 34 7.65 -3.67 9.87
C LYS A 34 7.93 -5.07 10.40
N TYR A 35 6.88 -5.84 10.70
CA TYR A 35 7.03 -7.16 11.31
C TYR A 35 7.52 -8.23 10.33
N GLU A 36 7.12 -8.14 9.06
CA GLU A 36 7.42 -9.18 8.07
C GLU A 36 8.66 -8.86 7.22
N GLU A 37 9.13 -7.61 7.22
CA GLU A 37 10.28 -7.18 6.41
C GLU A 37 11.31 -6.43 7.26
N VAL A 38 10.96 -5.27 7.82
CA VAL A 38 11.97 -4.37 8.44
C VAL A 38 12.64 -4.98 9.67
N TYR A 39 11.90 -5.68 10.52
CA TYR A 39 12.47 -6.26 11.76
C TYR A 39 13.18 -7.59 11.54
N LEU A 40 13.02 -8.22 10.37
CA LEU A 40 13.66 -9.49 10.05
C LEU A 40 14.95 -9.32 9.24
N ASN A 41 15.15 -8.15 8.64
CA ASN A 41 16.29 -7.87 7.78
C ASN A 41 17.25 -6.87 8.41
N GLU A 42 18.54 -7.12 8.24
CA GLU A 42 19.59 -6.13 8.45
C GLU A 42 19.97 -5.55 7.09
N TYR A 43 19.85 -4.23 6.95
CA TYR A 43 20.20 -3.55 5.71
C TYR A 43 21.65 -3.09 5.74
N SER A 44 22.38 -3.40 4.68
CA SER A 44 23.79 -3.02 4.52
C SER A 44 23.95 -1.53 4.24
N ASP A 45 23.06 -0.96 3.42
CA ASP A 45 22.99 0.46 3.12
C ASP A 45 21.56 0.90 2.76
N TYR A 46 21.41 2.17 2.37
CA TYR A 46 20.13 2.74 1.97
C TYR A 46 19.54 2.08 0.71
N PHE A 47 20.36 1.78 -0.30
CA PHE A 47 19.88 1.20 -1.56
C PHE A 47 19.42 -0.25 -1.38
N ASP A 48 20.10 -0.99 -0.50
CA ASP A 48 19.68 -2.31 -0.06
C ASP A 48 18.32 -2.24 0.63
N ALA A 49 18.14 -1.34 1.60
CA ALA A 49 16.83 -1.13 2.24
C ALA A 49 15.73 -0.76 1.24
N LEU A 50 16.02 0.15 0.30
CA LEU A 50 15.07 0.57 -0.73
C LEU A 50 14.65 -0.62 -1.60
N THR A 51 15.62 -1.42 -2.06
CA THR A 51 15.37 -2.57 -2.94
C THR A 51 14.53 -3.64 -2.24
N ASN A 52 14.84 -3.95 -0.97
CA ASN A 52 14.09 -4.94 -0.20
C ASN A 52 12.67 -4.47 0.12
N ILE A 53 12.50 -3.20 0.51
CA ILE A 53 11.17 -2.62 0.76
C ILE A 53 10.34 -2.58 -0.54
N GLU A 54 10.91 -2.17 -1.67
CA GLU A 54 10.20 -2.20 -2.96
C GLU A 54 9.74 -3.61 -3.31
N ARG A 55 10.63 -4.60 -3.14
CA ARG A 55 10.29 -6.01 -3.38
C ARG A 55 9.14 -6.47 -2.49
N TYR A 56 9.20 -6.15 -1.20
CA TYR A 56 8.15 -6.52 -0.26
C TYR A 56 6.81 -5.86 -0.60
N ILE A 57 6.81 -4.57 -0.94
CA ILE A 57 5.59 -3.85 -1.33
C ILE A 57 5.02 -4.40 -2.64
N ASN A 58 5.87 -4.77 -3.61
CA ASN A 58 5.42 -5.44 -4.83
C ASN A 58 4.75 -6.78 -4.53
N PHE A 59 5.38 -7.62 -3.70
CA PHE A 59 4.80 -8.88 -3.23
C PHE A 59 3.46 -8.66 -2.52
N TYR A 60 3.40 -7.70 -1.58
CA TYR A 60 2.18 -7.40 -0.83
C TYR A 60 1.02 -7.00 -1.75
N ASN A 61 1.28 -6.16 -2.75
CA ASN A 61 0.24 -5.65 -3.63
C ASN A 61 -0.18 -6.66 -4.71
N ASN A 62 0.76 -7.42 -5.27
CA ASN A 62 0.52 -8.19 -6.49
C ASN A 62 0.44 -9.70 -6.29
N GLU A 63 0.92 -10.23 -5.16
CA GLU A 63 1.02 -11.68 -4.94
C GLU A 63 0.31 -12.12 -3.65
N ARG A 64 0.27 -11.28 -2.61
CA ARG A 64 -0.35 -11.63 -1.34
C ARG A 64 -1.86 -11.67 -1.46
N ILE A 65 -2.43 -12.85 -1.25
CA ILE A 65 -3.88 -13.06 -1.19
C ILE A 65 -4.42 -12.68 0.20
N HIS A 66 -5.50 -11.89 0.24
CA HIS A 66 -6.16 -11.51 1.48
C HIS A 66 -7.56 -12.11 1.58
N SER A 67 -7.84 -12.83 2.68
CA SER A 67 -9.18 -13.36 2.94
C SER A 67 -10.24 -12.28 3.09
N SER A 68 -9.87 -11.11 3.61
CA SER A 68 -10.74 -9.93 3.70
C SER A 68 -11.02 -9.26 2.35
N LEU A 69 -10.33 -9.68 1.28
CA LEU A 69 -10.50 -9.19 -0.09
C LEU A 69 -11.06 -10.31 -0.98
N ASP A 70 -11.89 -11.21 -0.46
CA ASP A 70 -12.48 -12.32 -1.21
C ASP A 70 -11.44 -13.21 -1.90
N LYS A 71 -10.27 -13.40 -1.26
CA LYS A 71 -9.10 -14.12 -1.80
C LYS A 71 -8.47 -13.46 -3.04
N GLN A 72 -8.57 -12.15 -3.15
CA GLN A 72 -7.86 -11.33 -4.14
C GLN A 72 -6.61 -10.68 -3.54
N THR A 73 -5.70 -10.25 -4.40
CA THR A 73 -4.59 -9.36 -4.04
C THR A 73 -5.07 -7.90 -3.95
N PRO A 74 -4.34 -7.03 -3.22
CA PRO A 74 -4.69 -5.61 -3.16
C PRO A 74 -4.75 -4.95 -4.54
N ALA A 75 -3.83 -5.30 -5.45
CA ALA A 75 -3.82 -4.77 -6.82
C ALA A 75 -5.06 -5.24 -7.62
N GLU A 76 -5.42 -6.52 -7.52
CA GLU A 76 -6.64 -7.05 -8.16
C GLU A 76 -7.89 -6.32 -7.67
N ARG A 77 -7.98 -6.09 -6.36
CA ARG A 77 -9.12 -5.36 -5.78
C ARG A 77 -9.15 -3.90 -6.20
N TYR A 78 -7.99 -3.24 -6.26
CA TYR A 78 -7.88 -1.82 -6.60
C TYR A 78 -8.18 -1.54 -8.07
N HIS A 79 -7.62 -2.35 -8.97
CA HIS A 79 -7.82 -2.18 -10.41
C HIS A 79 -9.19 -2.70 -10.89
N GLY A 80 -9.86 -3.52 -10.06
CA GLY A 80 -10.98 -4.33 -10.49
C GLY A 80 -10.55 -5.35 -11.54
N TYR A 81 -11.24 -6.48 -11.65
CA TYR A 81 -11.08 -7.33 -12.82
C TYR A 81 -11.42 -6.51 -14.07
N ARG A 82 -10.42 -6.01 -14.82
CA ARG A 82 -10.61 -5.71 -16.25
C ARG A 82 -10.74 -7.05 -16.97
N ARG A 83 -11.93 -7.65 -16.92
CA ARG A 83 -12.36 -8.57 -17.98
C ARG A 83 -12.62 -7.73 -19.23
N ASP A 84 -11.58 -7.27 -19.91
CA ASP A 84 -11.75 -6.48 -21.14
C ASP A 84 -10.62 -6.66 -22.17
N GLN A 85 -9.80 -7.74 -22.10
CA GLN A 85 -8.84 -8.07 -23.17
C GLN A 85 -8.68 -9.57 -23.47
N ARG A 86 -9.79 -10.34 -23.46
CA ARG A 86 -9.81 -11.71 -24.05
C ARG A 86 -10.97 -11.98 -25.03
N GLU A 87 -11.75 -10.98 -25.42
CA GLU A 87 -12.82 -11.11 -26.45
C GLU A 87 -12.53 -10.26 -27.70
N SER A 88 -11.27 -10.19 -28.12
CA SER A 88 -10.91 -9.63 -29.43
C SER A 88 -9.77 -10.44 -30.04
N ALA A 89 -10.10 -11.68 -30.43
CA ALA A 89 -9.35 -12.51 -31.35
C ALA A 89 -10.33 -13.42 -32.09
#